data_AF-A0A938ZID7-F1
#
_entry.id   AF-A0A938ZID7-F1
#
_cell.length_a   1.000
_cell.length_b   1.000
_cell.length_c   1.000
_cell.angle_alpha   90.00
_cell.angle_beta   90.00
_cell.angle_gamma   90.00
#
_symmetry.space_group_name_H-M   'P 1'
#
loop_
_entity.id
_entity.type
_entity.pdbx_description
1 polymer ?
#
loop_
_entity_poly.entity_id
_entity_poly.type
_entity_poly.pdbx_seq_one_letter_code
_entity_poly.pdbx_strand_id
1 'polypeptide(L)'
;MPNATDPRGCPGIWQLYDNWSGHPTFSGLDTYTGYELDNPTWTLNSGSTTVWSLLCVGTDNRSLASASINDPSSTLYSSSKTFVKDDPSCTTVAPSVAHDCINGACTPKTTYGTPGLYPSLSECEVACGTGCSGKCISNSEWAQVEGLANQLKNRNCG
;
A
#
# COMPACT_ATOMS: atom_id res chain seq x y z
N MET A 1 -21.89 7.98 0.57
CA MET A 1 -20.62 8.55 0.13
C MET A 1 -19.96 7.50 -0.77
N PRO A 2 -19.55 7.84 -1.99
CA PRO A 2 -18.89 6.88 -2.87
C PRO A 2 -17.46 6.67 -2.36
N ASN A 3 -17.25 5.55 -1.67
CA ASN A 3 -15.92 5.12 -1.27
C ASN A 3 -15.10 4.73 -2.52
N ALA A 4 -13.78 4.91 -2.47
CA ALA A 4 -12.90 4.41 -3.53
C ALA A 4 -13.08 2.90 -3.71
N THR A 5 -13.46 2.47 -4.92
CA THR A 5 -13.53 1.05 -5.29
C THR A 5 -12.20 0.53 -5.84
N ASP A 6 -11.28 1.44 -6.16
CA ASP A 6 -9.97 1.14 -6.70
C ASP A 6 -8.93 1.13 -5.57
N PRO A 7 -8.03 0.12 -5.49
CA PRO A 7 -6.98 0.07 -4.47
C PRO A 7 -6.01 1.27 -4.54
N ARG A 8 -5.98 2.01 -5.65
CA ARG A 8 -5.16 3.22 -5.82
C ARG A 8 -5.83 4.47 -5.22
N GLY A 9 -7.03 4.34 -4.67
CA GLY A 9 -7.74 5.42 -3.99
C GLY A 9 -8.76 6.13 -4.87
N CYS A 10 -9.07 7.38 -4.54
CA CYS A 10 -10.06 8.18 -5.25
C CYS A 10 -9.54 8.60 -6.63
N PRO A 11 -10.36 8.55 -7.69
CA PRO A 11 -9.99 9.10 -8.99
C PRO A 11 -9.90 10.63 -8.93
N GLY A 12 -9.07 11.19 -9.79
CA GLY A 12 -8.84 12.63 -9.86
C GLY A 12 -7.76 13.02 -10.85
N ILE A 13 -7.25 14.24 -10.68
CA ILE A 13 -6.25 14.87 -11.54
C ILE A 13 -5.00 15.19 -10.73
N TRP A 14 -3.87 14.67 -11.19
CA TRP A 14 -2.55 15.13 -10.80
C TRP A 14 -2.18 16.38 -11.56
N GLN A 15 -1.75 17.40 -10.81
CA GLN A 15 -1.20 18.66 -11.28
C GLN A 15 0.29 18.66 -10.94
N LEU A 16 1.14 18.59 -11.97
CA LEU A 16 2.58 18.47 -11.85
C LEU A 16 3.25 19.73 -12.39
N TYR A 17 4.15 20.33 -11.61
CA TYR A 17 5.00 21.40 -12.10
C TYR A 17 6.35 20.84 -12.53
N ASP A 18 6.42 20.49 -13.81
CA ASP A 18 7.54 19.78 -14.41
C ASP A 18 8.67 20.72 -14.81
N ASN A 19 9.90 20.25 -14.58
CA ASN A 19 11.14 21.00 -14.78
C ASN A 19 12.23 20.11 -15.39
N TRP A 20 13.21 20.77 -16.00
CA TRP A 20 14.31 20.14 -16.70
C TRP A 20 15.59 20.91 -16.44
N SER A 21 16.63 20.19 -16.06
CA SER A 21 17.99 20.73 -16.03
C SER A 21 18.58 20.56 -17.43
N GLY A 22 19.07 21.63 -18.08
CA GLY A 22 19.81 21.46 -19.35
C GLY A 22 19.63 22.49 -20.48
N HIS A 23 18.74 23.50 -20.35
CA HIS A 23 18.53 24.65 -21.28
C HIS A 23 17.45 24.44 -22.39
N PRO A 24 16.65 25.46 -22.77
CA PRO A 24 15.98 26.44 -21.90
C PRO A 24 14.89 25.74 -21.08
N THR A 25 14.68 26.19 -19.84
CA THR A 25 13.64 25.67 -18.94
C THR A 25 12.24 25.93 -19.51
N PHE A 26 11.52 24.90 -19.94
CA PHE A 26 10.06 24.99 -20.01
C PHE A 26 9.51 24.45 -18.70
N SER A 27 9.32 25.33 -17.72
CA SER A 27 8.51 24.95 -16.58
C SER A 27 7.05 25.05 -16.99
N GLY A 28 6.33 23.94 -16.86
CA GLY A 28 4.93 23.81 -17.25
C GLY A 28 4.11 23.23 -16.11
N LEU A 29 2.86 23.65 -16.01
CA LEU A 29 1.86 22.93 -15.24
C LEU A 29 1.22 21.91 -16.19
N ASP A 30 1.50 20.64 -15.96
CA ASP A 30 0.91 19.53 -16.68
C ASP A 30 -0.13 18.82 -15.82
N THR A 31 -1.17 18.29 -16.46
CA THR A 31 -2.27 17.63 -15.78
C THR A 31 -2.47 16.22 -16.29
N TYR A 32 -2.57 15.25 -15.38
CA TYR A 32 -2.72 13.84 -15.70
C TYR A 32 -3.83 13.21 -14.87
N THR A 33 -4.73 12.45 -15.52
CA THR A 33 -5.75 11.67 -14.79
C THR A 33 -5.10 10.51 -14.04
N GLY A 34 -5.50 10.32 -12.79
CA GLY A 34 -5.03 9.21 -11.99
C GLY A 34 -5.79 9.03 -10.70
N TYR A 35 -5.11 8.46 -9.72
CA TYR A 35 -5.67 8.16 -8.42
C TYR A 35 -4.85 8.80 -7.30
N GLU A 36 -5.52 9.03 -6.18
CA GLU A 36 -4.97 9.76 -5.02
C GLU A 36 -3.69 9.17 -4.45
N LEU A 37 -3.55 7.84 -4.46
CA LEU A 37 -2.38 7.16 -3.88
C LEU A 37 -1.24 6.96 -4.88
N ASP A 38 -1.41 7.36 -6.14
CA ASP A 38 -0.30 7.31 -7.09
C ASP A 38 0.83 8.25 -6.67
N ASN A 39 2.06 7.95 -7.09
CA ASN A 39 3.17 8.88 -7.00
C ASN A 39 3.82 9.07 -8.39
N PRO A 40 3.22 9.93 -9.24
CA PRO A 40 3.71 10.22 -10.59
C PRO A 40 5.15 10.69 -10.56
N THR A 41 6.09 9.92 -11.11
CA THR A 41 7.52 10.20 -11.05
C THR A 41 8.18 9.95 -12.39
N TRP A 42 8.86 10.96 -12.90
CA TRP A 42 9.65 10.86 -14.13
C TRP A 42 10.83 9.90 -13.93
N THR A 43 10.89 8.89 -14.80
CA THR A 43 11.94 7.86 -14.80
C THR A 43 12.51 7.73 -16.22
N LEU A 44 13.84 7.71 -16.35
CA LEU A 44 14.50 7.46 -17.62
C LEU A 44 14.28 6.00 -18.04
N ASN A 45 13.83 5.80 -19.27
CA ASN A 45 13.56 4.45 -19.78
C ASN A 45 14.85 3.65 -19.93
N SER A 46 14.80 2.37 -19.56
CA SER A 46 15.94 1.46 -19.71
C SER A 46 16.39 1.40 -21.18
N GLY A 47 17.71 1.54 -21.41
CA GLY A 47 18.29 1.57 -22.75
C GLY A 47 18.10 2.90 -23.50
N SER A 48 17.50 3.92 -22.87
CA SER A 48 17.38 5.26 -23.43
C SER A 48 18.26 6.26 -22.68
N THR A 49 18.69 7.30 -23.39
CA THR A 49 19.32 8.49 -22.79
C THR A 49 18.40 9.71 -22.84
N THR A 50 17.26 9.62 -23.53
CA THR A 50 16.44 10.77 -23.90
C THR A 50 14.95 10.57 -23.64
N VAL A 51 14.49 9.32 -23.48
CA VAL A 51 13.07 9.00 -23.31
C VAL A 51 12.77 8.75 -21.85
N TRP A 52 11.87 9.57 -21.32
CA TRP A 52 11.40 9.53 -19.95
C TRP A 52 9.92 9.11 -19.91
N SER A 53 9.55 8.35 -18.89
CA SER A 53 8.15 8.01 -18.61
C SER A 53 7.75 8.55 -17.25
N LEU A 54 6.53 9.08 -17.15
CA LEU A 54 5.93 9.49 -15.90
C LEU A 54 5.20 8.29 -15.31
N LEU A 55 5.81 7.63 -14.33
CA LEU A 55 5.31 6.38 -13.77
C LEU A 55 4.61 6.61 -12.42
N CYS A 56 3.51 5.89 -12.16
CA CYS A 56 2.89 5.86 -10.83
C CYS A 56 3.67 4.91 -9.91
N VAL A 57 4.79 5.41 -9.39
CA VAL A 57 5.66 4.61 -8.51
C VAL A 57 4.96 4.35 -7.19
N GLY A 58 5.13 3.17 -6.60
CA GLY A 58 4.53 2.84 -5.29
C GLY A 58 3.07 2.38 -5.34
N THR A 59 2.39 2.47 -6.48
CA THR A 59 1.11 1.80 -6.73
C THR A 59 1.29 0.62 -7.69
N ASP A 60 1.23 0.86 -9.01
CA ASP A 60 1.23 -0.18 -10.04
C ASP A 60 2.26 0.04 -11.16
N ASN A 61 3.10 1.08 -11.06
CA ASN A 61 4.08 1.48 -12.07
C ASN A 61 3.48 1.78 -13.46
N ARG A 62 2.17 2.05 -13.56
CA ARG A 62 1.57 2.45 -14.85
C ARG A 62 2.17 3.76 -15.34
N SER A 63 2.31 3.88 -16.66
CA SER A 63 2.73 5.13 -17.30
C SER A 63 1.55 6.06 -17.50
N LEU A 64 1.69 7.31 -17.04
CA LEU A 64 0.76 8.41 -17.28
C LEU A 64 1.08 9.17 -18.57
N ALA A 65 2.37 9.27 -18.88
CA ALA A 65 2.88 10.02 -20.02
C ALA A 65 4.29 9.56 -20.38
N SER A 66 4.71 9.90 -21.58
CA SER A 66 6.09 9.80 -22.01
C SER A 66 6.54 11.11 -22.65
N ALA A 67 7.80 11.45 -22.45
CA ALA A 67 8.44 12.61 -23.02
C ALA A 67 9.80 12.20 -23.60
N SER A 68 10.18 12.81 -24.71
CA SER A 68 11.52 12.67 -25.29
C SER A 68 12.23 14.01 -25.23
N ILE A 69 13.42 14.01 -24.64
CA ILE A 69 14.26 15.20 -24.50
C ILE A 69 15.43 15.05 -25.45
N ASN A 70 15.64 16.02 -26.34
CA ASN A 70 16.70 15.95 -27.37
C ASN A 70 18.12 16.21 -26.82
N ASP A 71 18.29 16.12 -25.50
CA ASP A 71 19.56 16.27 -24.81
C ASP A 71 19.74 15.12 -23.79
N PRO A 72 20.72 14.24 -23.99
CA PRO A 72 20.95 13.09 -23.11
C PRO A 72 21.53 13.44 -21.74
N SER A 73 21.97 14.69 -21.54
CA SER A 73 22.46 15.18 -20.24
C SER A 73 21.35 15.79 -19.38
N SER A 74 20.16 15.98 -19.95
CA SER A 74 19.03 16.57 -19.27
C SER A 74 18.31 15.57 -18.34
N THR A 75 17.86 16.07 -17.19
CA THR A 75 17.04 15.31 -16.24
C THR A 75 15.65 15.92 -16.17
N LEU A 76 14.62 15.10 -16.37
CA LEU A 76 13.22 15.50 -16.20
C LEU A 76 12.74 15.18 -14.79
N TYR A 77 12.11 16.14 -14.12
CA TYR A 77 11.58 15.94 -12.79
C TYR A 77 10.38 16.86 -12.51
N SER A 78 9.49 16.41 -11.63
CA SER A 78 8.40 17.25 -11.12
C SER A 78 8.87 17.93 -9.84
N SER A 79 8.91 19.27 -9.84
CA SER A 79 9.31 20.06 -8.66
C SER A 79 8.20 20.18 -7.62
N SER A 80 6.94 20.10 -8.06
CA SER A 80 5.78 20.01 -7.20
C SER A 80 4.75 19.05 -7.81
N LYS A 81 3.99 18.41 -6.93
CA LYS A 81 2.92 17.48 -7.28
C LYS A 81 1.73 17.79 -6.37
N THR A 82 0.57 17.99 -6.96
CA THR A 82 -0.68 18.20 -6.24
C THR A 82 -1.76 17.32 -6.86
N PHE A 83 -2.71 16.86 -6.05
CA PHE A 83 -3.79 15.99 -6.51
C PHE A 83 -5.14 16.61 -6.15
N VAL A 84 -6.06 16.60 -7.11
CA VAL A 84 -7.44 17.07 -6.95
C VAL A 84 -8.37 15.91 -7.25
N LYS A 85 -9.19 15.51 -6.27
CA LYS A 85 -10.21 14.48 -6.45
C LYS A 85 -11.30 14.96 -7.41
N ASP A 86 -11.81 14.04 -8.24
CA ASP A 86 -12.99 14.29 -9.06
C ASP A 86 -14.24 14.52 -8.18
N ASP A 87 -14.35 13.75 -7.10
CA ASP A 87 -15.39 13.89 -6.07
C ASP A 87 -14.75 14.21 -4.71
N PRO A 88 -14.98 15.41 -4.13
CA PRO A 88 -14.42 15.78 -2.83
C PRO A 88 -14.97 14.94 -1.66
N SER A 89 -16.11 14.25 -1.86
CA SER A 89 -16.69 13.33 -0.89
C SER A 89 -16.14 11.92 -0.97
N CYS A 90 -15.30 11.63 -1.98
CA CYS A 90 -14.65 10.33 -2.09
C CYS A 90 -13.66 10.13 -0.96
N THR A 91 -13.87 9.04 -0.23
CA THR A 91 -12.98 8.57 0.83
C THR A 91 -12.10 7.47 0.28
N THR A 92 -10.79 7.62 0.48
CA THR A 92 -9.81 6.60 0.18
C THR A 92 -10.05 5.43 1.13
N VAL A 93 -10.53 4.31 0.61
CA VAL A 93 -10.43 3.06 1.34
C VAL A 93 -8.97 2.66 1.20
N ALA A 94 -8.25 2.55 2.32
CA ALA A 94 -6.88 2.04 2.29
C ALA A 94 -6.89 0.75 1.44
N PRO A 95 -5.94 0.57 0.48
CA PRO A 95 -5.89 -0.61 -0.34
C PRO A 95 -6.07 -1.81 0.57
N SER A 96 -6.99 -2.70 0.19
CA SER A 96 -7.32 -3.88 0.98
C SER A 96 -6.07 -4.76 1.04
N VAL A 97 -5.20 -4.47 2.01
CA VAL A 97 -4.02 -5.28 2.27
C VAL A 97 -4.59 -6.61 2.71
N ALA A 98 -4.30 -7.66 1.96
CA ALA A 98 -4.74 -8.97 2.38
C ALA A 98 -3.98 -9.32 3.68
N HIS A 99 -4.71 -9.78 4.69
CA HIS A 99 -4.20 -10.18 5.99
C HIS A 99 -4.34 -11.69 6.18
N ASP A 100 -3.51 -12.24 7.04
CA ASP A 100 -3.69 -13.57 7.60
C ASP A 100 -3.89 -13.47 9.12
N CYS A 101 -4.64 -14.42 9.67
CA CYS A 101 -4.76 -14.60 11.10
C CYS A 101 -3.61 -15.47 11.59
N ILE A 102 -2.61 -14.87 12.23
CA ILE A 102 -1.44 -15.58 12.76
C ILE A 102 -1.40 -15.35 14.26
N ASN A 103 -1.50 -16.43 15.04
CA ASN A 103 -1.51 -16.39 16.51
C ASN A 103 -2.58 -15.44 17.11
N GLY A 104 -3.73 -15.32 16.45
CA GLY A 104 -4.83 -14.46 16.89
C GLY A 104 -4.60 -12.96 16.63
N ALA A 105 -3.64 -12.63 15.77
CA ALA A 105 -3.40 -11.28 15.28
C ALA A 105 -3.49 -11.21 13.76
N CYS A 106 -4.11 -10.14 13.26
CA CYS A 106 -4.19 -9.86 11.84
C CYS A 106 -2.89 -9.27 11.33
N THR A 107 -2.20 -10.04 10.51
CA THR A 107 -0.87 -9.70 9.99
C THR A 107 -0.96 -9.49 8.48
N PRO A 108 -0.42 -8.39 7.92
CA PRO A 108 -0.34 -8.20 6.48
C PRO A 108 0.37 -9.36 5.79
N LYS A 109 -0.12 -9.80 4.62
CA LYS A 109 0.50 -10.91 3.87
C LYS A 109 1.99 -10.68 3.55
N THR A 110 2.39 -9.41 3.46
CA THR A 110 3.75 -8.98 3.14
C THR A 110 4.73 -9.21 4.29
N THR A 111 4.26 -9.32 5.54
CA THR A 111 5.12 -9.48 6.71
C THR A 111 5.85 -10.83 6.71
N TYR A 112 5.19 -11.91 6.26
CA TYR A 112 5.76 -13.26 6.24
C TYR A 112 5.63 -13.98 4.89
N GLY A 113 5.17 -13.29 3.84
CA GLY A 113 4.99 -13.91 2.51
C GLY A 113 3.87 -14.94 2.47
N THR A 114 2.79 -14.69 3.19
CA THR A 114 1.65 -15.60 3.31
C THR A 114 0.61 -15.36 2.19
N PRO A 115 -0.37 -16.27 1.99
CA PRO A 115 -1.37 -16.12 0.94
C PRO A 115 -2.28 -14.89 1.07
N GLY A 116 -2.54 -14.42 2.30
CA GLY A 116 -3.50 -13.35 2.58
C GLY A 116 -4.94 -13.84 2.51
N LEU A 117 -5.36 -14.70 3.45
CA LEU A 117 -6.70 -15.31 3.49
C LEU A 117 -7.85 -14.30 3.63
N TYR A 118 -7.61 -13.14 4.22
CA TYR A 118 -8.61 -12.11 4.44
C TYR A 118 -8.32 -10.89 3.57
N PRO A 119 -9.24 -10.46 2.69
CA PRO A 119 -9.08 -9.29 1.84
C PRO A 119 -8.77 -7.98 2.60
N SER A 120 -9.27 -7.85 3.83
CA SER A 120 -9.15 -6.63 4.63
C SER A 120 -8.82 -6.91 6.10
N LEU A 121 -8.30 -5.90 6.80
CA LEU A 121 -8.07 -5.98 8.25
C LEU A 121 -9.37 -6.27 8.99
N SER A 122 -10.47 -5.61 8.63
CA SER A 122 -11.77 -5.79 9.29
C SER A 122 -12.30 -7.22 9.14
N GLU A 123 -12.22 -7.82 7.95
CA GLU A 123 -12.60 -9.22 7.74
C GLU A 123 -11.70 -10.17 8.53
N CYS A 124 -10.41 -9.88 8.59
CA CYS A 124 -9.49 -10.62 9.44
C CYS A 124 -9.87 -10.49 10.91
N GLU A 125 -10.16 -9.30 11.43
CA GLU A 125 -10.49 -9.09 12.85
C GLU A 125 -11.80 -9.78 13.25
N VAL A 126 -12.78 -9.82 12.34
CA VAL A 126 -14.03 -10.56 12.54
C VAL A 126 -13.77 -12.07 12.62
N ALA A 127 -12.92 -12.62 11.75
CA ALA A 127 -12.67 -14.06 11.69
C ALA A 127 -11.62 -14.56 12.69
N CYS A 128 -10.58 -13.76 12.93
CA CYS A 128 -9.46 -14.01 13.83
C CYS A 128 -9.81 -13.68 15.30
N GLY A 129 -10.82 -12.83 15.49
CA GLY A 129 -11.22 -12.27 16.77
C GLY A 129 -10.42 -11.01 17.15
N THR A 130 -11.05 -10.14 17.94
CA THR A 130 -10.35 -9.01 18.57
C THR A 130 -9.55 -9.51 19.77
N GLY A 131 -8.24 -9.71 19.59
CA GLY A 131 -7.29 -9.71 20.70
C GLY A 131 -7.01 -11.03 21.39
N CYS A 132 -6.26 -11.91 20.72
CA CYS A 132 -5.13 -12.53 21.41
C CYS A 132 -3.92 -11.66 21.09
N SER A 133 -3.51 -10.81 22.03
CA SER A 133 -2.43 -9.81 21.87
C SER A 133 -1.03 -10.42 21.73
N GLY A 134 -0.90 -11.63 21.17
CA GLY A 134 0.38 -12.33 21.03
C GLY A 134 1.13 -12.52 22.35
N LYS A 135 0.47 -12.42 23.52
CA LYS A 135 1.11 -12.84 24.76
C LYS A 135 1.15 -14.37 24.73
N CYS A 136 2.26 -14.91 24.24
CA CYS A 136 2.65 -16.27 24.56
C CYS A 136 2.51 -16.41 26.08
N ILE A 137 1.65 -17.32 26.52
CA ILE A 137 1.64 -17.73 27.92
C ILE A 137 3.03 -18.24 28.25
N SER A 138 3.56 -17.79 29.38
CA SER A 138 4.86 -18.24 29.85
C SER A 138 4.84 -19.76 30.06
N ASN A 139 5.99 -20.44 29.97
CA ASN A 139 6.09 -21.86 30.31
C ASN A 139 5.55 -22.16 31.71
N SER A 140 5.64 -21.20 32.64
CA SER A 140 5.03 -21.29 33.97
C SER A 140 3.50 -21.29 33.95
N GLU A 141 2.87 -20.46 33.11
CA GLU A 141 1.41 -20.45 32.95
C GLU A 141 0.92 -21.70 32.22
N TRP A 142 1.68 -22.18 31.22
CA TRP A 142 1.38 -23.44 30.55
C TRP A 142 1.47 -24.64 31.51
N ALA A 143 2.50 -24.70 32.34
CA ALA A 143 2.66 -25.75 33.35
C ALA A 143 1.51 -25.76 34.37
N GLN A 144 0.95 -24.59 34.71
CA GLN A 144 -0.24 -24.51 35.57
C GLN A 144 -1.49 -25.09 34.88
N VAL A 145 -1.68 -24.83 33.60
CA VAL A 145 -2.79 -25.40 32.81
C VAL A 145 -2.67 -26.93 32.72
N GLU A 146 -1.47 -27.45 32.44
CA GLU A 146 -1.21 -28.90 32.42
C GLU A 146 -1.45 -29.54 33.80
N GLY A 147 -1.01 -28.90 34.88
CA GLY A 147 -1.24 -29.35 36.25
C GLY A 147 -2.73 -29.45 36.59
N LEU A 148 -3.51 -28.44 36.22
CA LEU A 148 -4.96 -28.41 36.45
C LEU A 148 -5.69 -29.47 35.62
N ALA A 149 -5.30 -29.67 34.37
CA ALA A 149 -5.85 -30.70 33.50
C ALA A 149 -5.60 -32.11 34.06
N ASN A 150 -4.41 -32.37 34.61
CA ASN A 150 -4.08 -33.65 35.24
C ASN A 150 -4.89 -33.90 36.53
N GLN A 151 -5.14 -32.86 37.33
CA GLN A 151 -5.99 -32.96 38.51
C GLN A 151 -7.45 -33.28 38.15
N LEU A 152 -7.98 -32.65 37.08
CA LEU A 152 -9.33 -32.94 36.58
C LEU A 152 -9.44 -34.35 36.02
N LYS A 153 -8.42 -34.81 35.29
CA LYS A 153 -8.35 -36.19 34.75
C LYS A 153 -8.40 -37.23 35.87
N ASN A 154 -7.70 -36.99 36.97
CA ASN A 154 -7.68 -37.89 38.13
C ASN A 154 -8.95 -37.81 38.99
N ARG A 155 -9.76 -36.75 38.87
CA ARG A 155 -11.05 -36.61 39.57
C ARG A 155 -12.23 -37.24 38.84
N ASN A 156 -12.17 -37.35 37.52
CA ASN A 156 -13.27 -37.90 36.70
C ASN A 156 -13.13 -39.39 36.37
N CYS A 157 -12.06 -40.06 36.82
CA CYS A 157 -11.87 -41.50 36.66
C CYS A 157 -11.85 -42.23 38.02
N GLY A 158 -12.80 -41.89 38.90
CA GLY A 158 -13.14 -42.65 40.10
C GLY A 158 -14.44 -43.41 39.92
#